data_AF-A0A925MBS4-F1
#
_entry.id   AF-A0A925MBS4-F1
#
_cell.length_a   1.000
_cell.length_b   1.000
_cell.length_c   1.000
_cell.angle_alpha   90.00
_cell.angle_beta   90.00
_cell.angle_gamma   90.00
#
_symmetry.space_group_name_H-M   'P 1'
#
loop_
_entity.id
_entity.type
_entity.pdbx_description
1 polymer ?
#
loop_
_entity_poly.entity_id
_entity_poly.type
_entity_poly.pdbx_seq_one_letter_code
_entity_poly.pdbx_strand_id
1 'polypeptide(L)'
;MRHVFLVFLVLAGGLGGRAVAAPFEPATVPDQVDAVGHLDVDALRRTQLFAGVGGQAAVDAAFEKAPQEFRPLARSLSRSVRGVSFWKQGDHGAVYVATGDTKGLGQLIAKLPVKPAPAIDGFPVYAMDGGDKQGYCAVYGTTLVMADGTESLTRSLRVLGGKAANLGGSTRISAAARRGVFVFVTLGDDALGAIQKSAHSKVLQLGLKALVVDIGETGGVVTASARAEMSSADTLQKAKSILEGLRAMASLSDDAPAVRKLLDSVTVSTSGLTLEIASKLPASELAKLIQAAGRDHK
;
A
#
# COMPACT_ATOMS: atom_id res chain seq x y z
N MET A 1 10.47 1.56 -13.09
CA MET A 1 9.54 1.66 -11.95
C MET A 1 9.21 3.13 -11.68
N ARG A 2 8.13 3.68 -12.28
CA ARG A 2 7.77 5.12 -12.17
C ARG A 2 6.35 5.40 -11.63
N HIS A 3 5.63 4.37 -11.15
CA HIS A 3 4.16 4.43 -10.97
C HIS A 3 3.64 4.28 -9.53
N VAL A 4 4.48 4.48 -8.50
CA VAL A 4 4.09 4.26 -7.08
C VAL A 4 3.76 5.57 -6.32
N PHE A 5 3.84 6.72 -6.97
CA PHE A 5 3.94 8.03 -6.29
C PHE A 5 2.61 8.78 -6.05
N LEU A 6 1.47 8.09 -6.01
CA LEU A 6 0.13 8.72 -5.96
C LEU A 6 -0.83 7.88 -5.09
N VAL A 7 -1.13 8.36 -3.88
CA VAL A 7 -2.46 8.53 -3.23
C VAL A 7 -2.24 8.88 -1.75
N PHE A 8 -2.71 10.05 -1.33
CA PHE A 8 -2.84 10.52 0.07
C PHE A 8 -3.90 11.67 0.03
N LEU A 9 -5.00 11.78 0.85
CA LEU A 9 -5.69 13.07 1.26
C LEU A 9 -6.88 13.04 2.32
N VAL A 10 -7.53 14.18 2.79
CA VAL A 10 -8.39 14.39 4.08
C VAL A 10 -9.94 14.14 4.03
N LEU A 11 -10.79 14.13 5.11
CA LEU A 11 -10.86 14.97 6.34
C LEU A 11 -11.44 14.37 7.66
N ALA A 12 -11.24 15.11 8.77
CA ALA A 12 -11.65 14.81 10.15
C ALA A 12 -12.72 15.76 10.73
N GLY A 13 -13.55 15.30 11.68
CA GLY A 13 -14.38 16.19 12.51
C GLY A 13 -15.57 15.50 13.21
N GLY A 14 -15.60 15.54 14.54
CA GLY A 14 -16.82 15.35 15.35
C GLY A 14 -16.95 14.04 16.15
N LEU A 15 -16.76 14.15 17.48
CA LEU A 15 -17.36 13.34 18.56
C LEU A 15 -17.29 11.79 18.50
N GLY A 16 -16.43 11.22 19.35
CA GLY A 16 -16.73 10.02 20.17
C GLY A 16 -16.83 8.65 19.49
N GLY A 17 -17.08 8.58 18.18
CA GLY A 17 -17.16 7.32 17.46
C GLY A 17 -15.79 6.65 17.35
N ARG A 18 -15.66 5.41 17.86
CA ARG A 18 -14.58 4.51 17.45
C ARG A 18 -14.80 4.15 15.98
N ALA A 19 -14.24 4.97 15.09
CA ALA A 19 -14.24 4.72 13.66
C ALA A 19 -13.53 3.38 13.40
N VAL A 20 -14.32 2.35 13.09
CA VAL A 20 -13.81 1.08 12.58
C VAL A 20 -13.32 1.37 11.15
N ALA A 21 -12.00 1.54 11.02
CA ALA A 21 -11.30 1.40 9.74
C ALA A 21 -11.77 0.10 9.07
N ALA A 22 -12.03 0.13 7.76
CA ALA A 22 -12.39 -1.09 7.05
C ALA A 22 -11.08 -1.88 6.90
N PRO A 23 -10.81 -2.91 7.74
CA PRO A 23 -9.47 -3.46 7.80
C PRO A 23 -9.14 -4.11 6.47
N PHE A 24 -7.85 -4.21 6.15
CA PHE A 24 -7.42 -5.10 5.09
C PHE A 24 -8.08 -6.48 5.29
N GLU A 25 -8.80 -6.95 4.27
CA GLU A 25 -9.61 -8.17 4.33
C GLU A 25 -8.93 -9.28 3.51
N PRO A 26 -8.21 -10.22 4.16
CA PRO A 26 -7.46 -11.27 3.47
C PRO A 26 -8.36 -12.21 2.66
N ALA A 27 -9.65 -12.28 3.02
CA ALA A 27 -10.65 -13.08 2.30
C ALA A 27 -10.90 -12.60 0.86
N THR A 28 -10.51 -11.36 0.51
CA THR A 28 -10.64 -10.80 -0.85
C THR A 28 -9.42 -11.02 -1.75
N VAL A 29 -8.37 -11.67 -1.24
CA VAL A 29 -7.08 -11.84 -1.93
C VAL A 29 -6.81 -13.33 -2.16
N PRO A 30 -6.29 -13.75 -3.34
CA PRO A 30 -5.90 -15.14 -3.57
C PRO A 30 -4.88 -15.64 -2.52
N ASP A 31 -4.94 -16.93 -2.21
CA ASP A 31 -4.08 -17.61 -1.23
C ASP A 31 -2.60 -17.70 -1.66
N GLN A 32 -2.36 -17.82 -2.96
CA GLN A 32 -1.05 -17.91 -3.61
C GLN A 32 -0.66 -16.55 -4.20
N VAL A 33 -0.10 -15.67 -3.37
CA VAL A 33 0.44 -14.37 -3.78
C VAL A 33 1.77 -14.10 -3.07
N ASP A 34 2.68 -13.45 -3.76
CA ASP A 34 4.04 -13.15 -3.29
C ASP A 34 4.08 -11.77 -2.62
N ALA A 35 3.13 -10.90 -2.94
CA ALA A 35 2.95 -9.61 -2.30
C ALA A 35 1.46 -9.24 -2.25
N VAL A 36 1.08 -8.56 -1.17
CA VAL A 36 -0.23 -7.91 -1.04
C VAL A 36 -0.07 -6.59 -0.30
N GLY A 37 -0.90 -5.61 -0.62
CA GLY A 37 -0.96 -4.38 0.16
C GLY A 37 -2.35 -3.75 0.13
N HIS A 38 -2.55 -2.81 1.04
CA HIS A 38 -3.79 -2.11 1.27
C HIS A 38 -3.54 -0.68 1.76
N LEU A 39 -4.33 0.25 1.24
CA LEU A 39 -4.44 1.63 1.69
C LEU A 39 -5.91 1.86 2.07
N ASP A 40 -6.21 2.02 3.36
CA ASP A 40 -7.52 2.49 3.82
C ASP A 40 -7.53 4.03 3.67
N VAL A 41 -8.16 4.50 2.59
CA VAL A 41 -8.24 5.93 2.27
C VAL A 41 -9.21 6.62 3.23
N ASP A 42 -10.28 5.97 3.67
CA ASP A 42 -11.20 6.52 4.68
C ASP A 42 -10.52 6.73 6.04
N ALA A 43 -9.66 5.79 6.47
CA ALA A 43 -8.85 5.94 7.67
C ALA A 43 -7.79 7.02 7.48
N LEU A 44 -7.02 6.98 6.38
CA LEU A 44 -5.99 7.98 6.09
C LEU A 44 -6.57 9.41 6.11
N ARG A 45 -7.73 9.61 5.48
CA ARG A 45 -8.46 10.90 5.43
C ARG A 45 -8.70 11.51 6.80
N ARG A 46 -8.84 10.70 7.85
CA ARG A 46 -9.17 11.18 9.20
C ARG A 46 -7.93 11.53 10.03
N THR A 47 -6.72 11.30 9.51
CA THR A 47 -5.47 11.50 10.26
C THR A 47 -4.97 12.95 10.21
N GLN A 48 -4.26 13.38 11.26
CA GLN A 48 -3.66 14.72 11.35
C GLN A 48 -2.45 14.88 10.43
N LEU A 49 -1.68 13.81 10.23
CA LEU A 49 -0.57 13.77 9.27
C LEU A 49 -1.10 14.17 7.92
N PHE A 50 -2.22 13.55 7.60
CA PHE A 50 -2.91 13.79 6.38
C PHE A 50 -3.33 15.26 6.31
N ALA A 51 -4.08 15.80 7.29
CA ALA A 51 -4.42 17.23 7.32
C ALA A 51 -3.19 18.16 7.12
N GLY A 52 -2.06 17.82 7.73
CA GLY A 52 -0.79 18.53 7.61
C GLY A 52 -0.15 18.51 6.22
N VAL A 53 -0.36 17.51 5.38
CA VAL A 53 0.25 17.44 4.02
C VAL A 53 -0.64 17.96 2.88
N GLY A 54 -1.82 18.56 3.17
CA GLY A 54 -2.43 19.53 2.25
C GLY A 54 -3.86 19.31 1.74
N GLY A 55 -4.80 18.81 2.55
CA GLY A 55 -6.24 19.01 2.27
C GLY A 55 -6.94 17.90 1.47
N GLN A 56 -7.90 18.23 0.61
CA GLN A 56 -8.19 17.41 -0.59
C GLN A 56 -7.40 17.97 -1.80
N ALA A 57 -6.83 19.17 -1.63
CA ALA A 57 -6.19 19.96 -2.67
C ALA A 57 -4.89 19.35 -3.22
N ALA A 58 -3.98 18.83 -2.39
CA ALA A 58 -2.73 18.24 -2.88
C ALA A 58 -2.89 16.92 -3.68
N VAL A 59 -4.00 16.18 -3.54
CA VAL A 59 -4.28 14.95 -4.32
C VAL A 59 -5.01 15.32 -5.59
N ASP A 60 -5.94 16.27 -5.53
CA ASP A 60 -6.54 16.86 -6.72
C ASP A 60 -5.41 17.49 -7.58
N ALA A 61 -4.46 18.21 -6.98
CA ALA A 61 -3.26 18.74 -7.65
C ALA A 61 -2.27 17.66 -8.13
N ALA A 62 -2.17 16.52 -7.44
CA ALA A 62 -1.40 15.38 -7.92
C ALA A 62 -2.08 14.70 -9.13
N PHE A 63 -3.42 14.67 -9.16
CA PHE A 63 -4.21 14.16 -10.28
C PHE A 63 -4.21 15.10 -11.50
N GLU A 64 -3.90 16.40 -11.37
CA GLU A 64 -3.62 17.24 -12.54
C GLU A 64 -2.38 16.77 -13.34
N LYS A 65 -1.49 15.98 -12.73
CA LYS A 65 -0.37 15.33 -13.43
C LYS A 65 -0.76 14.05 -14.17
N ALA A 66 -1.98 13.54 -13.98
CA ALA A 66 -2.47 12.40 -14.75
C ALA A 66 -2.70 12.79 -16.22
N PRO A 67 -2.62 11.83 -17.17
CA PRO A 67 -3.00 12.07 -18.56
C PRO A 67 -4.43 12.61 -18.65
N GLN A 68 -4.67 13.49 -19.61
CA GLN A 68 -5.88 14.33 -19.67
C GLN A 68 -7.18 13.51 -19.70
N GLU A 69 -7.15 12.40 -20.41
CA GLU A 69 -8.21 11.39 -20.53
C GLU A 69 -8.58 10.73 -19.19
N PHE A 70 -7.61 10.57 -18.27
CA PHE A 70 -7.84 9.97 -16.95
C PHE A 70 -8.18 11.00 -15.86
N ARG A 71 -7.99 12.31 -16.07
CA ARG A 71 -8.28 13.33 -15.03
C ARG A 71 -9.74 13.32 -14.53
N PRO A 72 -10.79 13.17 -15.36
CA PRO A 72 -12.17 13.12 -14.88
C PRO A 72 -12.45 11.88 -14.01
N LEU A 73 -11.91 10.72 -14.41
CA LEU A 73 -11.94 9.48 -13.63
C LEU A 73 -11.22 9.69 -12.29
N ALA A 74 -9.99 10.20 -12.33
CA ALA A 74 -9.15 10.39 -11.16
C ALA A 74 -9.79 11.32 -10.13
N ARG A 75 -10.36 12.46 -10.55
CA ARG A 75 -11.10 13.38 -9.67
C ARG A 75 -12.42 12.79 -9.14
N SER A 76 -13.03 11.85 -9.85
CA SER A 76 -14.22 11.15 -9.36
C SER A 76 -13.84 10.10 -8.32
N LEU A 77 -12.82 9.29 -8.60
CA LEU A 77 -12.27 8.31 -7.68
C LEU A 77 -11.66 8.96 -6.44
N SER A 78 -11.01 10.14 -6.56
CA SER A 78 -10.39 10.84 -5.42
C SER A 78 -11.36 11.16 -4.27
N ARG A 79 -12.66 11.19 -4.57
CA ARG A 79 -13.76 11.47 -3.63
C ARG A 79 -14.54 10.22 -3.22
N SER A 80 -14.68 9.23 -4.09
CA SER A 80 -15.49 8.01 -3.84
C SER A 80 -14.70 6.78 -3.42
N VAL A 81 -13.37 6.76 -3.64
CA VAL A 81 -12.50 5.67 -3.17
C VAL A 81 -12.49 5.63 -1.65
N ARG A 82 -12.66 4.44 -1.09
CA ARG A 82 -12.64 4.14 0.34
C ARG A 82 -11.38 3.39 0.73
N GLY A 83 -10.93 2.49 -0.14
CA GLY A 83 -9.66 1.78 0.00
C GLY A 83 -9.11 1.30 -1.33
N VAL A 84 -7.81 1.09 -1.38
CA VAL A 84 -7.12 0.47 -2.52
C VAL A 84 -6.33 -0.72 -2.01
N SER A 85 -6.60 -1.92 -2.54
CA SER A 85 -5.81 -3.11 -2.25
C SER A 85 -5.11 -3.58 -3.53
N PHE A 86 -3.99 -4.30 -3.42
CA PHE A 86 -3.36 -4.97 -4.55
C PHE A 86 -2.80 -6.33 -4.13
N TRP A 87 -2.64 -7.24 -5.10
CA TRP A 87 -1.84 -8.44 -4.95
C TRP A 87 -0.97 -8.69 -6.19
N LYS A 88 0.12 -9.45 -6.00
CA LYS A 88 1.04 -9.87 -7.07
C LYS A 88 1.50 -11.31 -6.85
N GLN A 89 1.63 -12.07 -7.95
CA GLN A 89 2.28 -13.39 -7.99
C GLN A 89 3.06 -13.53 -9.30
N GLY A 90 4.37 -13.77 -9.25
CA GLY A 90 5.23 -13.78 -10.43
C GLY A 90 5.08 -12.48 -11.23
N ASP A 91 4.79 -12.57 -12.53
CA ASP A 91 4.49 -11.41 -13.39
C ASP A 91 3.02 -10.98 -13.39
N HIS A 92 2.15 -11.66 -12.63
CA HIS A 92 0.71 -11.42 -12.56
C HIS A 92 0.28 -10.64 -11.32
N GLY A 93 -0.88 -9.97 -11.38
CA GLY A 93 -1.44 -9.24 -10.25
C GLY A 93 -2.76 -8.53 -10.56
N ALA A 94 -3.38 -8.02 -9.49
CA ALA A 94 -4.56 -7.17 -9.60
C ALA A 94 -4.59 -6.08 -8.53
N VAL A 95 -5.32 -5.01 -8.84
CA VAL A 95 -5.63 -3.88 -7.96
C VAL A 95 -7.14 -3.82 -7.77
N TYR A 96 -7.57 -3.71 -6.52
CA TYR A 96 -8.93 -3.50 -6.10
C TYR A 96 -9.10 -2.03 -5.67
N VAL A 97 -10.04 -1.32 -6.29
CA VAL A 97 -10.43 0.03 -5.88
C VAL A 97 -11.83 -0.05 -5.27
N ALA A 98 -11.89 -0.13 -3.95
CA ALA A 98 -13.12 -0.19 -3.20
C ALA A 98 -13.74 1.22 -3.11
N THR A 99 -15.02 1.33 -3.47
CA THR A 99 -15.77 2.59 -3.43
C THR A 99 -17.01 2.47 -2.53
N GLY A 100 -17.69 3.59 -2.30
CA GLY A 100 -19.03 3.60 -1.70
C GLY A 100 -20.19 3.58 -2.71
N ASP A 101 -19.93 3.55 -4.02
CA ASP A 101 -20.95 3.84 -5.05
C ASP A 101 -20.83 2.94 -6.29
N THR A 102 -21.62 1.87 -6.31
CA THR A 102 -21.76 0.96 -7.47
C THR A 102 -22.28 1.67 -8.73
N LYS A 103 -23.17 2.67 -8.60
CA LYS A 103 -23.71 3.39 -9.77
C LYS A 103 -22.64 4.28 -10.38
N GLY A 104 -21.88 4.97 -9.53
CA GLY A 104 -20.68 5.71 -9.89
C GLY A 104 -19.67 4.82 -10.63
N LEU A 105 -19.37 3.62 -10.14
CA LEU A 105 -18.47 2.69 -10.84
C LEU A 105 -18.93 2.32 -12.25
N GLY A 106 -20.21 2.04 -12.46
CA GLY A 106 -20.75 1.78 -13.80
C GLY A 106 -20.58 2.99 -14.75
N GLN A 107 -20.84 4.21 -14.25
CA GLN A 107 -20.61 5.45 -15.00
C GLN A 107 -19.13 5.75 -15.23
N LEU A 108 -18.23 5.29 -14.36
CA LEU A 108 -16.79 5.45 -14.51
C LEU A 108 -16.24 4.51 -15.59
N ILE A 109 -16.66 3.24 -15.61
CA ILE A 109 -16.31 2.31 -16.70
C ILE A 109 -16.79 2.84 -18.06
N ALA A 110 -18.01 3.38 -18.14
CA ALA A 110 -18.53 3.97 -19.38
C ALA A 110 -17.74 5.21 -19.89
N LYS A 111 -16.86 5.77 -19.06
CA LYS A 111 -15.96 6.90 -19.40
C LYS A 111 -14.51 6.46 -19.64
N LEU A 112 -14.16 5.20 -19.36
CA LEU A 112 -12.82 4.68 -19.63
C LEU A 112 -12.67 4.34 -21.13
N PRO A 113 -11.45 4.45 -21.70
CA PRO A 113 -11.14 3.97 -23.04
C PRO A 113 -11.03 2.44 -23.04
N VAL A 114 -12.15 1.75 -22.82
CA VAL A 114 -12.23 0.28 -22.72
C VAL A 114 -13.07 -0.35 -23.82
N LYS A 115 -12.71 -1.58 -24.17
CA LYS A 115 -13.44 -2.42 -25.14
C LYS A 115 -14.10 -3.59 -24.38
N PRO A 116 -15.35 -3.98 -24.66
CA PRO A 116 -15.94 -5.19 -24.08
C PRO A 116 -15.08 -6.42 -24.37
N ALA A 117 -14.96 -7.31 -23.38
CA ALA A 117 -14.24 -8.58 -23.46
C ALA A 117 -15.16 -9.73 -23.02
N PRO A 118 -14.78 -11.01 -23.26
CA PRO A 118 -15.56 -12.15 -22.81
C PRO A 118 -15.82 -12.11 -21.30
N ALA A 119 -17.08 -12.32 -20.90
CA ALA A 119 -17.48 -12.32 -19.49
C ALA A 119 -16.81 -13.48 -18.73
N ILE A 120 -16.42 -13.23 -17.47
CA ILE A 120 -15.82 -14.22 -16.58
C ILE A 120 -16.82 -14.59 -15.51
N ASP A 121 -17.19 -15.86 -15.39
CA ASP A 121 -18.15 -16.39 -14.40
C ASP A 121 -19.49 -15.61 -14.31
N GLY A 122 -19.90 -14.96 -15.41
CA GLY A 122 -21.11 -14.12 -15.51
C GLY A 122 -20.89 -12.62 -15.29
N PHE A 123 -19.70 -12.18 -14.88
CA PHE A 123 -19.36 -10.76 -14.70
C PHE A 123 -18.96 -10.11 -16.03
N PRO A 124 -19.49 -8.92 -16.38
CA PRO A 124 -19.01 -8.13 -17.51
C PRO A 124 -17.53 -7.75 -17.33
N VAL A 125 -16.73 -7.99 -18.37
CA VAL A 125 -15.30 -7.69 -18.40
C VAL A 125 -15.01 -6.70 -19.51
N TYR A 126 -14.07 -5.81 -19.24
CA TYR A 126 -13.64 -4.76 -20.15
C TYR A 126 -12.12 -4.82 -20.28
N ALA A 127 -11.60 -4.77 -21.50
CA ALA A 127 -10.18 -4.67 -21.77
C ALA A 127 -9.76 -3.19 -21.84
N MET A 128 -8.70 -2.85 -21.12
CA MET A 128 -8.04 -1.55 -21.09
C MET A 128 -6.83 -1.58 -22.03
N ASP A 129 -6.73 -0.58 -22.90
CA ASP A 129 -5.54 -0.38 -23.73
C ASP A 129 -4.42 0.23 -22.86
N GLY A 130 -3.32 -0.50 -22.68
CA GLY A 130 -2.25 -0.17 -21.73
C GLY A 130 -0.90 0.10 -22.40
N GLY A 131 -0.87 0.30 -23.72
CA GLY A 131 0.36 0.28 -24.52
C GLY A 131 0.80 -1.16 -24.78
N ASP A 132 2.01 -1.52 -24.39
CA ASP A 132 2.63 -2.82 -24.71
C ASP A 132 1.92 -4.05 -24.09
N LYS A 133 1.02 -3.85 -23.12
CA LYS A 133 0.23 -4.91 -22.49
C LYS A 133 -1.24 -4.48 -22.31
N GLN A 134 -2.15 -5.39 -22.63
CA GLN A 134 -3.59 -5.21 -22.47
C GLN A 134 -4.02 -5.54 -21.03
N GLY A 135 -4.56 -4.55 -20.32
CA GLY A 135 -5.15 -4.76 -18.99
C GLY A 135 -6.61 -5.19 -19.08
N TYR A 136 -7.17 -5.69 -17.97
CA TYR A 136 -8.57 -6.12 -17.88
C TYR A 136 -9.20 -5.56 -16.60
N CYS A 137 -10.48 -5.20 -16.64
CA CYS A 137 -11.23 -4.77 -15.47
C CYS A 137 -12.68 -5.26 -15.45
N ALA A 138 -13.24 -5.33 -14.24
CA ALA A 138 -14.63 -5.70 -13.97
C ALA A 138 -15.10 -5.03 -12.67
N VAL A 139 -16.41 -4.92 -12.46
CA VAL A 139 -17.00 -4.45 -11.19
C VAL A 139 -17.58 -5.63 -10.43
N TYR A 140 -17.25 -5.71 -9.15
CA TYR A 140 -17.82 -6.65 -8.20
C TYR A 140 -18.35 -5.87 -6.99
N GLY A 141 -19.68 -5.81 -6.83
CA GLY A 141 -20.32 -5.03 -5.76
C GLY A 141 -20.00 -3.53 -5.85
N THR A 142 -19.25 -3.00 -4.89
CA THR A 142 -18.75 -1.61 -4.87
C THR A 142 -17.25 -1.51 -5.19
N THR A 143 -16.63 -2.57 -5.69
CA THR A 143 -15.19 -2.66 -5.99
C THR A 143 -14.94 -2.74 -7.49
N LEU A 144 -14.10 -1.86 -8.00
CA LEU A 144 -13.50 -2.00 -9.33
C LEU A 144 -12.26 -2.89 -9.21
N VAL A 145 -12.25 -4.00 -9.93
CA VAL A 145 -11.11 -4.91 -10.05
C VAL A 145 -10.38 -4.59 -11.35
N MET A 146 -9.07 -4.33 -11.30
CA MET A 146 -8.19 -4.11 -12.45
C MET A 146 -7.04 -5.09 -12.38
N ALA A 147 -6.68 -5.71 -13.51
CA ALA A 147 -5.70 -6.78 -13.56
C ALA A 147 -4.86 -6.72 -14.85
N ASP A 148 -3.69 -7.32 -14.83
CA ASP A 148 -2.77 -7.40 -15.97
C ASP A 148 -3.08 -8.49 -17.00
N GLY A 149 -4.09 -9.33 -16.72
CA GLY A 149 -4.52 -10.41 -17.60
C GLY A 149 -5.86 -11.00 -17.18
N THR A 150 -6.47 -11.78 -18.08
CA THR A 150 -7.74 -12.48 -17.84
C THR A 150 -7.63 -13.50 -16.70
N GLU A 151 -6.48 -14.16 -16.55
CA GLU A 151 -6.23 -15.11 -15.45
C GLU A 151 -6.24 -14.39 -14.08
N SER A 152 -5.44 -13.33 -13.93
CA SER A 152 -5.38 -12.48 -12.74
C SER A 152 -6.76 -11.93 -12.37
N LEU A 153 -7.54 -11.48 -13.37
CA LEU A 153 -8.92 -11.03 -13.16
C LEU A 153 -9.84 -12.17 -12.72
N THR A 154 -9.76 -13.34 -13.36
CA THR A 154 -10.56 -14.53 -13.02
C THR A 154 -10.33 -14.98 -11.59
N ARG A 155 -9.06 -15.08 -11.16
CA ARG A 155 -8.71 -15.43 -9.79
C ARG A 155 -9.28 -14.43 -8.79
N SER A 156 -9.12 -13.14 -9.07
CA SER A 156 -9.66 -12.05 -8.24
C SER A 156 -11.19 -12.11 -8.11
N LEU A 157 -11.91 -12.28 -9.22
CA LEU A 157 -13.38 -12.39 -9.23
C LEU A 157 -13.87 -13.66 -8.53
N ARG A 158 -13.17 -14.79 -8.68
CA ARG A 158 -13.52 -16.05 -8.00
C ARG A 158 -13.33 -15.97 -6.49
N VAL A 159 -12.25 -15.33 -6.03
CA VAL A 159 -12.03 -15.10 -4.60
C VAL A 159 -13.10 -14.19 -4.01
N LEU A 160 -13.36 -13.04 -4.65
CA LEU A 160 -14.44 -12.13 -4.24
C LEU A 160 -15.82 -12.81 -4.24
N GLY A 161 -16.05 -13.74 -5.17
CA GLY A 161 -17.25 -14.57 -5.26
C GLY A 161 -17.32 -15.76 -4.29
N GLY A 162 -16.32 -15.97 -3.42
CA GLY A 162 -16.26 -17.12 -2.51
C GLY A 162 -16.05 -18.47 -3.21
N LYS A 163 -15.63 -18.46 -4.48
CA LYS A 163 -15.45 -19.65 -5.35
C LYS A 163 -14.00 -20.16 -5.43
N ALA A 164 -13.07 -19.53 -4.71
CA ALA A 164 -11.65 -19.90 -4.69
C ALA A 164 -11.03 -19.68 -3.31
N ALA A 165 -9.89 -20.35 -3.07
CA ALA A 165 -9.10 -20.19 -1.85
C ALA A 165 -8.57 -18.75 -1.72
N ASN A 166 -8.51 -18.26 -0.47
CA ASN A 166 -8.14 -16.89 -0.16
C ASN A 166 -7.06 -16.81 0.92
N LEU A 167 -6.46 -15.63 1.05
CA LEU A 167 -5.33 -15.38 1.93
C LEU A 167 -5.68 -15.52 3.43
N GLY A 168 -6.96 -15.46 3.80
CA GLY A 168 -7.41 -15.66 5.19
C GLY A 168 -7.06 -17.04 5.78
N GLY A 169 -6.83 -18.05 4.94
CA GLY A 169 -6.34 -19.37 5.35
C GLY A 169 -4.88 -19.67 4.97
N SER A 170 -4.16 -18.72 4.35
CA SER A 170 -2.81 -18.95 3.84
C SER A 170 -1.74 -18.78 4.91
N THR A 171 -0.75 -19.68 4.91
CA THR A 171 0.44 -19.61 5.77
C THR A 171 1.65 -18.99 5.08
N ARG A 172 1.56 -18.64 3.78
CA ARG A 172 2.70 -18.13 2.98
C ARG A 172 3.13 -16.72 3.39
N ILE A 173 2.17 -15.83 3.65
CA ILE A 173 2.43 -14.43 4.04
C ILE A 173 1.51 -14.03 5.19
N SER A 174 2.02 -13.23 6.12
CA SER A 174 1.24 -12.79 7.28
C SER A 174 0.27 -11.66 6.90
N ALA A 175 -1.00 -12.00 6.75
CA ALA A 175 -2.06 -11.09 6.37
C ALA A 175 -2.62 -10.23 7.54
N ALA A 176 -2.02 -10.31 8.73
CA ALA A 176 -2.51 -9.71 9.96
C ALA A 176 -2.06 -8.24 10.12
N ALA A 177 -2.86 -7.32 9.55
CA ALA A 177 -2.71 -5.87 9.77
C ALA A 177 -3.01 -5.48 11.23
N ARG A 178 -2.24 -4.52 11.77
CA ARG A 178 -2.47 -3.97 13.12
C ARG A 178 -3.69 -3.05 13.16
N ARG A 179 -4.34 -2.88 14.32
CA ARG A 179 -5.44 -1.90 14.48
C ARG A 179 -4.90 -0.48 14.35
N GLY A 180 -5.65 0.40 13.68
CA GLY A 180 -5.26 1.81 13.45
C GLY A 180 -4.30 2.03 12.27
N VAL A 181 -3.97 0.96 11.54
CA VAL A 181 -3.18 1.01 10.30
C VAL A 181 -4.04 1.51 9.15
N PHE A 182 -3.50 2.43 8.35
CA PHE A 182 -4.08 2.89 7.09
C PHE A 182 -3.23 2.53 5.87
N VAL A 183 -1.92 2.22 6.00
CA VAL A 183 -1.11 1.54 4.97
C VAL A 183 -0.62 0.21 5.50
N PHE A 184 -0.95 -0.88 4.81
CA PHE A 184 -0.45 -2.22 5.06
C PHE A 184 0.21 -2.75 3.79
N VAL A 185 1.39 -3.36 3.90
CA VAL A 185 2.03 -4.13 2.82
C VAL A 185 2.67 -5.36 3.43
N THR A 186 2.52 -6.53 2.83
CA THR A 186 3.35 -7.69 3.14
C THR A 186 3.92 -8.30 1.87
N LEU A 187 5.20 -8.66 1.93
CA LEU A 187 5.97 -9.30 0.88
C LEU A 187 6.45 -10.66 1.39
N GLY A 188 6.30 -11.70 0.58
CA GLY A 188 6.91 -13.02 0.77
C GLY A 188 8.29 -13.10 0.11
N ASP A 189 8.86 -14.30 0.15
CA ASP A 189 10.22 -14.64 -0.28
C ASP A 189 10.44 -14.40 -1.78
N ASP A 190 9.52 -14.81 -2.65
CA ASP A 190 9.64 -14.60 -4.10
C ASP A 190 9.68 -13.11 -4.47
N ALA A 191 8.79 -12.29 -3.89
CA ALA A 191 8.77 -10.85 -4.10
C ALA A 191 10.03 -10.16 -3.54
N LEU A 192 10.48 -10.59 -2.36
CA LEU A 192 11.73 -10.11 -1.77
C LEU A 192 12.94 -10.52 -2.61
N GLY A 193 12.97 -11.72 -3.18
CA GLY A 193 14.02 -12.19 -4.08
C GLY A 193 14.12 -11.36 -5.37
N ALA A 194 12.98 -10.95 -5.94
CA ALA A 194 12.96 -10.02 -7.08
C ALA A 194 13.50 -8.63 -6.72
N ILE A 195 13.15 -8.12 -5.53
CA ILE A 195 13.68 -6.85 -5.01
C ILE A 195 15.18 -6.96 -4.72
N GLN A 196 15.65 -8.05 -4.11
CA GLN A 196 17.06 -8.33 -3.80
C GLN A 196 17.94 -8.39 -5.05
N LYS A 197 17.45 -9.02 -6.14
CA LYS A 197 18.15 -9.06 -7.44
C LYS A 197 18.25 -7.67 -8.07
N SER A 198 17.25 -6.82 -7.85
CA SER A 198 17.18 -5.45 -8.38
C SER A 198 17.92 -4.42 -7.52
N ALA A 199 18.11 -4.69 -6.24
CA ALA A 199 18.68 -3.75 -5.28
C ALA A 199 20.14 -4.10 -4.96
N HIS A 200 21.05 -3.15 -5.20
CA HIS A 200 22.46 -3.25 -4.80
C HIS A 200 22.71 -3.17 -3.28
N SER A 201 21.70 -3.43 -2.45
CA SER A 201 21.77 -3.35 -0.99
C SER A 201 22.12 -4.70 -0.38
N LYS A 202 23.31 -4.78 0.24
CA LYS A 202 23.74 -5.95 1.02
C LYS A 202 22.79 -6.29 2.18
N VAL A 203 22.03 -5.32 2.69
CA VAL A 203 21.05 -5.53 3.78
C VAL A 203 19.85 -6.34 3.30
N LEU A 204 19.35 -6.05 2.10
CA LEU A 204 18.21 -6.79 1.56
C LEU A 204 18.61 -8.23 1.22
N GLN A 205 19.87 -8.45 0.82
CA GLN A 205 20.45 -9.77 0.53
C GLN A 205 20.65 -10.65 1.79
N LEU A 206 20.33 -10.17 2.99
CA LEU A 206 20.36 -10.93 4.25
C LEU A 206 19.14 -11.86 4.40
N GLY A 207 18.92 -12.76 3.44
CA GLY A 207 18.03 -13.92 3.60
C GLY A 207 16.63 -13.63 4.17
N LEU A 208 16.01 -12.53 3.76
CA LEU A 208 14.66 -12.15 4.18
C LEU A 208 13.64 -13.15 3.62
N LYS A 209 12.79 -13.72 4.50
CA LYS A 209 11.67 -14.59 4.11
C LYS A 209 10.37 -13.81 3.92
N ALA A 210 10.10 -12.85 4.79
CA ALA A 210 8.91 -12.02 4.73
C ALA A 210 9.21 -10.61 5.24
N LEU A 211 8.49 -9.63 4.71
CA LEU A 211 8.54 -8.23 5.15
C LEU A 211 7.13 -7.66 5.23
N VAL A 212 6.68 -7.33 6.44
CA VAL A 212 5.43 -6.60 6.69
C VAL A 212 5.75 -5.14 6.99
N VAL A 213 5.04 -4.21 6.38
CA VAL A 213 5.10 -2.77 6.65
C VAL A 213 3.71 -2.28 7.02
N ASP A 214 3.58 -1.72 8.21
CA ASP A 214 2.38 -1.09 8.75
C ASP A 214 2.63 0.41 8.95
N ILE A 215 1.71 1.28 8.52
CA ILE A 215 1.67 2.70 8.89
C ILE A 215 0.27 3.06 9.39
N GLY A 216 0.20 3.65 10.58
CA GLY A 216 -1.03 4.08 11.23
C GLY A 216 -0.87 5.42 11.94
N GLU A 217 -1.99 6.02 12.36
CA GLU A 217 -1.98 7.17 13.28
C GLU A 217 -2.97 6.92 14.42
N THR A 218 -2.58 7.27 15.64
CA THR A 218 -3.47 7.24 16.81
C THR A 218 -3.12 8.40 17.73
N GLY A 219 -4.11 9.21 18.10
CA GLY A 219 -3.91 10.36 19.00
C GLY A 219 -2.97 11.44 18.44
N GLY A 220 -2.87 11.60 17.11
CA GLY A 220 -1.94 12.52 16.47
C GLY A 220 -0.47 12.06 16.48
N VAL A 221 -0.21 10.80 16.86
CA VAL A 221 1.10 10.16 16.70
C VAL A 221 1.03 9.17 15.56
N VAL A 222 1.89 9.35 14.56
CA VAL A 222 2.08 8.43 13.44
C VAL A 222 3.03 7.33 13.90
N THR A 223 2.61 6.09 13.69
CA THR A 223 3.42 4.89 13.95
C THR A 223 3.70 4.19 12.62
N ALA A 224 4.97 4.05 12.27
CA ALA A 224 5.41 3.20 11.16
C ALA A 224 6.18 2.01 11.73
N SER A 225 5.89 0.79 11.28
CA SER A 225 6.66 -0.40 11.67
C SER A 225 6.92 -1.33 10.49
N ALA A 226 8.17 -1.73 10.33
CA ALA A 226 8.60 -2.77 9.40
C ALA A 226 9.02 -4.01 10.22
N ARG A 227 8.41 -5.16 9.92
CA ARG A 227 8.69 -6.46 10.55
C ARG A 227 9.23 -7.40 9.49
N ALA A 228 10.47 -7.83 9.66
CA ALA A 228 11.19 -8.71 8.75
C ALA A 228 11.43 -10.08 9.38
N GLU A 229 10.98 -11.16 8.74
CA GLU A 229 11.34 -12.53 9.13
C GLU A 229 12.65 -12.94 8.46
N MET A 230 13.61 -13.37 9.27
CA MET A 230 14.95 -13.78 8.83
C MET A 230 15.03 -15.29 8.61
N SER A 231 15.84 -15.73 7.65
CA SER A 231 16.11 -17.15 7.43
C SER A 231 16.87 -17.82 8.58
N SER A 232 17.69 -17.08 9.33
CA SER A 232 18.48 -17.62 10.45
C SER A 232 18.78 -16.59 11.55
N ALA A 233 19.22 -17.06 12.72
CA ALA A 233 19.63 -16.21 13.83
C ALA A 233 20.92 -15.41 13.56
N ASP A 234 21.87 -15.96 12.81
CA ASP A 234 23.09 -15.24 12.37
C ASP A 234 22.72 -14.07 11.44
N THR A 235 21.81 -14.34 10.49
CA THR A 235 21.27 -13.34 9.57
C THR A 235 20.55 -12.21 10.32
N LEU A 236 19.77 -12.56 11.35
CA LEU A 236 19.11 -11.60 12.24
C LEU A 236 20.11 -10.70 12.97
N GLN A 237 21.16 -11.26 13.57
CA GLN A 237 22.18 -10.47 14.27
C GLN A 237 22.92 -9.55 13.30
N LYS A 238 23.30 -10.03 12.11
CA LYS A 238 23.92 -9.20 11.06
C LYS A 238 23.03 -8.02 10.64
N ALA A 239 21.74 -8.29 10.40
CA ALA A 239 20.77 -7.24 10.06
C ALA A 239 20.63 -6.20 11.19
N LYS A 240 20.52 -6.66 12.44
CA LYS A 240 20.48 -5.80 13.62
C LYS A 240 21.72 -4.91 13.75
N SER A 241 22.92 -5.49 13.70
CA SER A 241 24.18 -4.73 13.80
C SER A 241 24.34 -3.68 12.70
N ILE A 242 23.87 -3.96 11.47
CA ILE A 242 23.90 -2.97 10.39
C ILE A 242 22.94 -1.81 10.66
N LEU A 243 21.72 -2.08 11.16
CA LEU A 243 20.77 -1.02 11.52
C LEU A 243 21.27 -0.16 12.69
N GLU A 244 21.86 -0.79 13.72
CA GLU A 244 22.47 -0.08 14.84
C GLU A 244 23.67 0.77 14.39
N GLY A 245 24.51 0.25 13.49
CA GLY A 245 25.59 1.00 12.85
C GLY A 245 25.10 2.17 11.99
N LEU A 246 24.07 1.98 11.17
CA LEU A 246 23.44 3.05 10.39
C LEU A 246 22.87 4.15 11.29
N ARG A 247 22.19 3.78 12.39
CA ARG A 247 21.69 4.74 13.39
C ARG A 247 22.81 5.51 14.05
N ALA A 248 23.92 4.85 14.40
CA ALA A 248 25.09 5.49 15.00
C ALA A 248 25.84 6.43 14.04
N MET A 249 25.99 6.06 12.77
CA MET A 249 26.61 6.96 11.77
C MET A 249 25.76 8.21 11.54
N ALA A 250 24.44 8.06 11.47
CA ALA A 250 23.55 9.18 11.19
C ALA A 250 23.22 10.04 12.42
N SER A 251 23.46 9.56 13.65
CA SER A 251 23.45 10.44 14.85
C SER A 251 24.71 11.30 14.98
N LEU A 252 25.78 10.96 14.25
CA LEU A 252 27.02 11.74 14.10
C LEU A 252 26.99 12.72 12.91
N SER A 253 25.96 12.70 12.06
CA SER A 253 25.81 13.64 10.95
C SER A 253 25.07 14.90 11.40
N ASP A 254 25.75 16.03 11.38
CA ASP A 254 25.17 17.34 11.69
C ASP A 254 24.45 17.97 10.49
N ASP A 255 24.70 17.48 9.27
CA ASP A 255 24.18 18.04 8.02
C ASP A 255 22.66 17.92 7.85
N ALA A 256 22.00 17.01 8.60
CA ALA A 256 20.58 16.73 8.46
C ALA A 256 19.83 16.55 9.81
N PRO A 257 19.58 17.63 10.57
CA PRO A 257 18.85 17.59 11.84
C PRO A 257 17.46 16.92 11.73
N ALA A 258 16.82 17.06 10.58
CA ALA A 258 15.57 16.39 10.21
C ALA A 258 15.68 14.85 10.21
N VAL A 259 16.76 14.31 9.63
CA VAL A 259 17.02 12.87 9.54
C VAL A 259 17.38 12.32 10.91
N ARG A 260 18.23 13.03 11.67
CA ARG A 260 18.59 12.69 13.05
C ARG A 260 17.35 12.52 13.92
N LYS A 261 16.44 13.51 13.92
CA LYS A 261 15.18 13.44 14.68
C LYS A 261 14.29 12.24 14.29
N LEU A 262 14.25 11.89 13.01
CA LEU A 262 13.52 10.71 12.55
C LEU A 262 14.17 9.42 13.08
N LEU A 263 15.50 9.31 13.06
CA LEU A 263 16.25 8.15 13.56
C LEU A 263 16.29 8.03 15.08
N ASP A 264 16.21 9.14 15.81
CA ASP A 264 16.07 9.14 17.26
C ASP A 264 14.74 8.47 17.68
N SER A 265 13.69 8.62 16.86
CA SER A 265 12.40 7.94 17.06
C SER A 265 12.39 6.44 16.70
N VAL A 266 13.44 5.93 16.05
CA VAL A 266 13.50 4.54 15.59
C VAL A 266 13.94 3.62 16.73
N THR A 267 13.08 2.67 17.06
CA THR A 267 13.36 1.53 17.93
C THR A 267 13.56 0.28 17.08
N VAL A 268 14.69 -0.41 17.27
CA VAL A 268 14.94 -1.73 16.68
C VAL A 268 14.79 -2.79 17.78
N SER A 269 14.06 -3.85 17.49
CA SER A 269 13.79 -4.94 18.43
C SER A 269 13.78 -6.30 17.72
N THR A 270 13.96 -7.38 18.46
CA THR A 270 14.06 -8.74 17.92
C THR A 270 13.20 -9.70 18.74
N SER A 271 12.43 -10.57 18.07
CA SER A 271 11.63 -11.62 18.70
C SER A 271 11.71 -12.91 17.86
N GLY A 272 12.30 -13.97 18.40
CA GLY A 272 12.61 -15.18 17.64
C GLY A 272 13.49 -14.86 16.42
N LEU A 273 13.01 -15.18 15.22
CA LEU A 273 13.65 -14.82 13.94
C LEU A 273 13.11 -13.52 13.31
N THR A 274 12.25 -12.78 14.02
CA THR A 274 11.70 -11.50 13.53
C THR A 274 12.53 -10.33 14.01
N LEU A 275 12.89 -9.45 13.07
CA LEU A 275 13.41 -8.11 13.32
C LEU A 275 12.27 -7.10 13.16
N GLU A 276 11.97 -6.31 14.19
CA GLU A 276 11.00 -5.22 14.11
C GLU A 276 11.70 -3.87 14.25
N ILE A 277 11.57 -3.04 13.22
CA ILE A 277 11.92 -1.61 13.21
C ILE A 277 10.61 -0.86 13.38
N ALA A 278 10.45 -0.12 14.47
CA ALA A 278 9.29 0.76 14.68
C ALA A 278 9.74 2.20 14.88
N SER A 279 8.93 3.15 14.43
CA SER A 279 9.15 4.59 14.53
C SER A 279 7.86 5.27 14.96
N LYS A 280 7.95 6.28 15.82
CA LYS A 280 6.81 7.05 16.33
C LYS A 280 7.12 8.54 16.30
N LEU A 281 6.40 9.31 15.48
CA LEU A 281 6.53 10.77 15.42
C LEU A 281 5.17 11.45 15.59
N PRO A 282 5.11 12.65 16.20
CA PRO A 282 3.93 13.50 16.10
C PRO A 282 3.63 13.81 14.63
N ALA A 283 2.36 13.68 14.25
CA ALA A 283 1.88 13.86 12.90
C ALA A 283 2.21 15.23 12.31
N SER A 284 2.13 16.27 13.14
CA SER A 284 2.49 17.66 12.80
C SER A 284 3.98 17.87 12.51
N GLU A 285 4.85 17.01 13.03
CA GLU A 285 6.29 17.04 12.76
C GLU A 285 6.61 16.29 11.47
N LEU A 286 6.05 15.09 11.29
CA LEU A 286 6.21 14.33 10.06
C LEU A 286 5.66 15.10 8.83
N ALA A 287 4.54 15.80 8.98
CA ALA A 287 4.02 16.67 7.92
C ALA A 287 5.01 17.79 7.52
N LYS A 288 5.69 18.43 8.49
CA LYS A 288 6.73 19.44 8.21
C LYS A 288 7.92 18.83 7.46
N LEU A 289 8.34 17.62 7.84
CA LEU A 289 9.43 16.90 7.15
C LEU A 289 9.07 16.59 5.70
N ILE A 290 7.86 16.11 5.44
CA ILE A 290 7.36 15.84 4.08
C ILE A 290 7.29 17.13 3.24
N GLN A 291 6.81 18.23 3.81
CA GLN A 291 6.76 19.55 3.16
C GLN A 291 8.16 20.16 2.90
N ALA A 292 9.16 19.82 3.72
CA ALA A 292 10.55 20.22 3.47
C ALA A 292 11.11 19.46 2.27
N ALA A 293 11.13 18.12 2.32
CA ALA A 293 11.64 17.27 1.23
C ALA A 293 10.92 17.51 -0.12
N GLY A 294 9.62 17.85 -0.09
CA GLY A 294 8.86 18.20 -1.30
C GLY A 294 9.23 19.54 -1.96
N ARG A 295 10.06 20.38 -1.32
CA ARG A 295 10.58 21.63 -1.89
C ARG A 295 11.95 21.42 -2.56
N ASP A 296 12.79 20.57 -2.00
CA ASP A 296 14.17 20.32 -2.48
C ASP A 296 14.21 19.52 -3.81
N HIS A 297 13.05 19.08 -4.30
CA HIS A 297 12.87 18.35 -5.56
C HIS A 297 12.13 19.16 -6.65
N LYS A 298 12.06 20.49 -6.53
CA LYS A 298 11.52 21.40 -7.56
C LYS A 298 12.61 22.29 -8.16
#